data_AF-A0A1Q7T4Y8-F1
#
_entry.id   AF-A0A1Q7T4Y8-F1
#
_cell.length_a   1.000
_cell.length_b   1.000
_cell.length_c   1.000
_cell.angle_alpha   90.00
_cell.angle_beta   90.00
_cell.angle_gamma   90.00
#
_symmetry.space_group_name_H-M   'P 1'
#
loop_
_entity.id
_entity.type
_entity.pdbx_description
1 polymer ?
#
loop_
_entity_poly.entity_id
_entity_poly.type
_entity_poly.pdbx_seq_one_letter_code
_entity_poly.pdbx_strand_id
1 'polypeptide(L)'
;MPLTVHGKTDAGEKFSAQTHAQSVNRHGALFQLEEIVLVGQTLILMNDHTAQSMESRVISIHRARDGKQYIGVEFISPEINFWHMQFPIPGSKPLRRIVPTKISA
;
A
#
# COMPACT_ATOMS: atom_id res chain seq x y z
N MET A 1 -1.97 2.73 6.58
CA MET A 1 -0.58 2.37 6.96
C MET A 1 0.33 3.49 6.47
N PRO A 2 1.12 4.14 7.34
CA PRO A 2 2.02 5.23 6.90
C PRO A 2 3.18 4.67 6.09
N LEU A 3 3.47 5.33 4.96
CA LEU A 3 4.53 4.96 4.02
C LEU A 3 5.24 6.21 3.53
N THR A 4 6.52 6.06 3.21
CA THR A 4 7.25 7.02 2.38
C THR A 4 7.48 6.43 0.99
N VAL A 5 7.10 7.16 -0.05
CA VAL A 5 7.24 6.76 -1.46
C VAL A 5 8.40 7.52 -2.07
N HIS A 6 9.38 6.79 -2.59
CA HIS A 6 10.46 7.35 -3.39
C HIS A 6 10.29 6.95 -4.85
N GLY A 7 10.48 7.91 -5.75
CA GLY A 7 10.35 7.69 -7.17
C GLY A 7 11.12 8.70 -7.99
N LYS A 8 10.83 8.72 -9.29
CA LYS A 8 11.31 9.74 -10.21
C LYS A 8 10.12 10.37 -10.94
N THR A 9 10.16 11.65 -11.22
CA THR A 9 9.18 12.29 -12.10
C THR A 9 9.43 11.87 -13.55
N ASP A 10 8.52 12.23 -14.46
CA ASP A 10 8.71 12.10 -15.90
C ASP A 10 9.94 12.90 -16.40
N ALA A 11 10.27 14.02 -15.74
CA ALA A 11 11.49 14.78 -15.95
C ALA A 11 12.76 14.11 -15.38
N GLY A 12 12.62 12.97 -14.68
CA GLY A 12 13.72 12.21 -14.10
C GLY A 12 14.19 12.69 -12.72
N GLU A 13 13.53 13.72 -12.16
CA GLU A 13 13.86 14.25 -10.83
C GLU A 13 13.40 13.29 -9.74
N LYS A 14 14.24 13.06 -8.73
CA LYS A 14 13.86 12.19 -7.61
C LYS A 14 12.86 12.92 -6.71
N PHE A 15 11.82 12.22 -6.29
CA PHE A 15 10.88 12.73 -5.28
C PHE A 15 10.79 11.79 -4.08
N SER A 16 10.30 12.34 -2.97
CA SER A 16 9.98 11.63 -1.74
C SER A 16 8.67 12.18 -1.19
N ALA A 17 7.65 11.33 -1.08
CA ALA A 17 6.32 11.73 -0.64
C ALA A 17 5.85 10.85 0.52
N GLN A 18 5.44 11.47 1.62
CA GLN A 18 4.81 10.74 2.73
C GLN A 18 3.32 10.55 2.43
N THR A 19 2.81 9.33 2.62
CA THR A 19 1.43 8.98 2.34
C THR A 19 0.90 7.93 3.30
N HIS A 20 -0.39 7.62 3.17
CA HIS A 20 -1.03 6.53 3.87
C HIS A 20 -1.61 5.53 2.87
N ALA A 21 -1.21 4.26 3.00
CA ALA A 21 -1.86 3.14 2.33
C ALA A 21 -3.32 3.05 2.77
N GLN A 22 -4.23 3.20 1.80
CA GLN A 22 -5.67 2.98 1.98
C GLN A 22 -6.00 1.50 2.04
N SER A 23 -5.29 0.68 1.26
CA SER A 23 -5.47 -0.76 1.24
C SER A 23 -4.13 -1.43 0.99
N VAL A 24 -3.92 -2.57 1.63
CA VAL A 24 -2.70 -3.38 1.50
C VAL A 24 -3.11 -4.84 1.33
N ASN A 25 -2.32 -5.58 0.57
CA ASN A 25 -2.41 -7.03 0.47
C ASN A 25 -0.99 -7.63 0.54
N ARG A 26 -0.87 -8.96 0.48
CA ARG A 26 0.44 -9.63 0.52
C ARG A 26 1.40 -9.17 -0.59
N HIS A 27 0.86 -8.74 -1.73
CA HIS A 27 1.60 -8.46 -2.94
C HIS A 27 1.79 -6.97 -3.21
N GLY A 28 1.18 -6.06 -2.43
CA GLY A 28 1.22 -4.65 -2.77
C GLY A 28 0.30 -3.76 -1.95
N ALA A 29 0.06 -2.56 -2.48
CA ALA A 29 -0.71 -1.51 -1.83
C ALA A 29 -1.45 -0.61 -2.83
N LEU A 30 -2.42 0.11 -2.28
CA LEU A 30 -3.10 1.25 -2.89
C LEU A 30 -2.95 2.46 -1.96
N PHE A 31 -2.44 3.57 -2.48
CA PHE A 31 -2.28 4.82 -1.74
C PHE A 31 -2.53 6.03 -2.63
N GLN A 32 -2.74 7.19 -2.02
CA GLN A 32 -2.85 8.46 -2.74
C GLN A 32 -1.44 9.02 -3.01
N LEU A 33 -1.22 9.56 -4.20
CA LEU A 33 0.03 10.24 -4.56
C LEU A 33 -0.30 11.46 -5.43
N GLU A 34 0.31 12.60 -5.14
CA GLU A 34 0.12 13.83 -5.92
C GLU A 34 1.10 13.92 -7.09
N GLU A 35 2.27 13.30 -6.93
CA GLU A 35 3.30 13.20 -7.95
C GLU A 35 2.80 12.39 -9.15
N ILE A 36 3.13 12.89 -10.35
CA ILE A 36 2.79 12.23 -11.60
C ILE A 36 3.76 11.05 -11.78
N VAL A 37 3.18 9.85 -11.83
CA VAL A 37 3.88 8.59 -12.09
C VAL A 37 3.22 7.86 -13.26
N LEU A 38 3.95 6.94 -13.89
CA LEU A 38 3.48 6.19 -15.05
C LEU A 38 3.27 4.71 -14.70
N VAL A 39 2.30 4.07 -15.37
CA VAL A 39 2.15 2.61 -15.28
C VAL A 39 3.42 1.93 -15.80
N GLY A 40 3.91 0.95 -15.06
CA GLY A 40 5.16 0.26 -15.33
C GLY A 40 6.39 0.87 -14.64
N GLN A 41 6.25 2.06 -14.06
CA GLN A 41 7.33 2.71 -13.33
C GLN A 41 7.67 1.99 -12.02
N THR A 42 8.96 1.93 -11.69
CA THR A 42 9.45 1.43 -10.39
C THR A 42 9.42 2.54 -9.34
N LEU A 43 8.83 2.24 -8.18
CA LEU A 43 8.81 3.05 -6.97
C LEU A 43 9.42 2.25 -5.81
N ILE A 44 10.06 2.95 -4.87
CA ILE A 44 10.52 2.35 -3.61
C ILE A 44 9.55 2.78 -2.52
N LEU A 45 8.93 1.82 -1.86
CA LEU A 45 8.05 2.06 -0.72
C LEU A 45 8.82 1.76 0.56
N MET A 46 8.84 2.73 1.48
CA MET A 46 9.36 2.54 2.82
C MET A 46 8.19 2.43 3.80
N ASN A 47 8.19 1.38 4.61
CA ASN A 47 7.27 1.24 5.73
C ASN A 47 7.80 2.07 6.91
N ASP A 48 7.10 3.14 7.26
CA ASP A 48 7.57 4.08 8.28
C ASP A 48 7.64 3.44 9.68
N HIS A 49 6.93 2.34 9.93
CA HIS A 49 6.97 1.64 11.22
C HIS A 49 8.21 0.75 11.39
N THR A 50 8.71 0.17 10.30
CA THR A 50 9.79 -0.83 10.34
C THR A 50 11.07 -0.36 9.66
N ALA A 51 11.03 0.81 9.01
CA ALA A 51 12.05 1.34 8.13
C ALA A 51 12.46 0.39 6.98
N GLN A 52 11.66 -0.66 6.72
CA GLN A 52 11.91 -1.58 5.62
C GLN A 52 11.50 -0.93 4.30
N SER A 53 12.28 -1.17 3.26
CA SER A 53 12.00 -0.70 1.91
C SER A 53 11.65 -1.87 0.98
N MET A 54 10.75 -1.64 0.04
CA MET A 54 10.33 -2.60 -0.97
C MET A 54 10.30 -1.94 -2.34
N GLU A 55 10.97 -2.55 -3.30
CA GLU A 55 10.82 -2.19 -4.71
C GLU A 55 9.44 -2.64 -5.21
N SER A 56 8.76 -1.74 -5.88
CA SER A 56 7.40 -1.94 -6.35
C SER A 56 7.22 -1.34 -7.73
N ARG A 57 6.27 -1.89 -8.49
CA ARG A 57 5.92 -1.43 -9.82
C ARG A 57 4.51 -0.87 -9.80
N VAL A 58 4.33 0.30 -10.42
CA VAL A 58 3.01 0.88 -10.65
C VAL A 58 2.25 0.00 -11.65
N ILE A 59 1.12 -0.56 -11.21
CA ILE A 59 0.27 -1.41 -12.06
C ILE A 59 -1.04 -0.72 -12.45
N SER A 60 -1.48 0.28 -11.69
CA SER A 60 -2.72 1.00 -11.97
C SER A 60 -2.69 2.42 -11.42
N ILE A 61 -3.35 3.33 -12.13
CA ILE A 61 -3.54 4.72 -11.72
C ILE A 61 -5.03 5.03 -11.84
N HIS A 62 -5.66 5.43 -10.75
CA HIS A 62 -7.07 5.80 -10.71
C HIS A 62 -7.24 7.23 -10.23
N ARG A 63 -7.93 8.07 -11.01
CA ARG A 63 -8.31 9.42 -10.60
C ARG A 63 -9.74 9.39 -10.06
N ALA A 64 -9.89 9.75 -8.80
CA ALA A 64 -11.19 9.87 -8.17
C ALA A 64 -11.88 11.19 -8.53
N ARG A 65 -13.19 11.27 -8.27
CA ARG A 65 -14.02 12.45 -8.59
C ARG A 65 -13.64 13.71 -7.82
N ASP A 66 -12.96 13.55 -6.70
CA ASP A 66 -12.41 14.63 -5.88
C ASP A 66 -11.07 15.17 -6.41
N GLY A 67 -10.62 14.69 -7.58
CA GLY A 67 -9.37 15.08 -8.20
C GLY A 67 -8.14 14.35 -7.67
N LYS A 68 -8.30 13.49 -6.65
CA LYS A 68 -7.17 12.74 -6.08
C LYS A 68 -6.77 11.59 -6.97
N GLN A 69 -5.48 11.31 -6.99
CA GLN A 69 -4.90 10.20 -7.73
C GLN A 69 -4.49 9.08 -6.78
N TYR A 70 -4.91 7.86 -7.12
CA TYR A 70 -4.64 6.63 -6.39
C TYR A 70 -3.74 5.72 -7.23
N ILE A 71 -2.62 5.32 -6.62
CA ILE A 71 -1.60 4.50 -7.24
C ILE A 71 -1.69 3.09 -6.66
N GLY A 72 -1.98 2.14 -7.53
CA GLY A 72 -1.88 0.71 -7.21
C GLY A 72 -0.50 0.22 -7.61
N VAL A 73 0.16 -0.45 -6.68
CA VAL A 73 1.50 -1.01 -6.88
C VAL A 73 1.54 -2.50 -6.54
N GLU A 74 2.45 -3.20 -7.20
CA GLU A 74 2.80 -4.59 -6.91
C GLU A 74 4.28 -4.66 -6.50
N PHE A 75 4.59 -5.48 -5.50
CA PHE A 75 5.95 -5.72 -5.02
C PHE A 75 6.73 -6.58 -6.01
N ILE A 76 7.98 -6.19 -6.25
CA ILE A 76 8.91 -6.98 -7.06
C ILE A 76 9.33 -8.25 -6.30
N SER A 77 9.48 -8.15 -4.98
CA SER A 77 9.86 -9.25 -4.08
C SER A 77 8.79 -9.51 -3.00
N PRO A 78 7.65 -10.13 -3.35
CA PRO A 78 6.53 -10.34 -2.42
C PRO A 78 6.83 -11.36 -1.30
N GLU A 79 7.95 -12.08 -1.36
CA GLU A 79 8.40 -13.01 -0.31
C GLU A 79 8.78 -12.31 1.00
N ILE A 80 9.11 -11.03 0.96
CA ILE A 80 9.40 -10.25 2.15
C ILE A 80 8.08 -9.83 2.80
N ASN A 81 7.91 -10.15 4.09
CA ASN A 81 6.75 -9.68 4.86
C ASN A 81 6.88 -8.19 5.21
N PHE A 82 6.86 -7.33 4.18
CA PHE A 82 7.00 -5.88 4.27
C PHE A 82 5.99 -5.24 5.24
N TRP A 83 4.78 -5.80 5.29
CA TRP A 83 3.69 -5.31 6.12
C TRP A 83 3.78 -5.75 7.57
N HIS A 84 4.55 -6.80 7.88
CA HIS A 84 4.51 -7.51 9.18
C HIS A 84 3.08 -7.95 9.54
N MET A 85 2.32 -8.38 8.53
CA MET A 85 0.93 -8.83 8.69
C MET A 85 0.77 -10.27 8.25
N GLN A 86 -0.18 -10.97 8.87
CA GLN A 86 -0.66 -12.25 8.36
C GLN A 86 -1.91 -12.01 7.52
N PHE A 87 -1.80 -12.26 6.22
CA PHE A 87 -2.95 -12.24 5.32
C PHE A 87 -3.64 -13.62 5.32
N PRO A 88 -4.98 -13.67 5.42
CA PRO A 88 -5.71 -14.94 5.41
C PRO A 88 -5.46 -15.71 4.11
N ILE A 89 -5.32 -17.02 4.22
CA ILE A 89 -5.20 -17.91 3.06
C ILE A 89 -6.57 -18.10 2.38
N PRO A 90 -6.62 -18.35 1.06
CA PRO A 90 -7.87 -18.73 0.40
C PRO A 90 -8.56 -19.88 1.13
N GLY A 91 -9.87 -19.75 1.39
CA GLY A 91 -10.65 -20.75 2.16
C GLY A 91 -10.64 -20.56 3.68
N SER A 92 -9.92 -19.56 4.21
CA SER A 92 -10.01 -19.18 5.63
C SER A 92 -11.44 -18.78 5.99
N LYS A 93 -11.99 -19.36 7.06
CA LYS A 93 -13.22 -18.84 7.66
C LYS A 93 -12.90 -17.49 8.34
N PRO A 94 -13.68 -16.42 8.10
CA PRO A 94 -13.46 -15.16 8.79
C PRO A 94 -13.56 -15.39 10.30
N LEU A 95 -12.66 -14.78 11.06
CA LEU A 95 -12.76 -14.79 12.52
C LEU A 95 -14.10 -14.16 12.88
N ARG A 96 -15.01 -14.97 13.45
CA ARG A 96 -16.29 -14.44 13.94
C ARG A 96 -15.97 -13.44 15.03
N ARG A 97 -16.37 -12.18 14.83
CA ARG A 97 -16.30 -11.17 15.89
C ARG A 97 -17.17 -11.65 17.05
N ILE A 98 -16.54 -12.12 18.12
CA ILE A 98 -17.23 -12.46 19.36
C ILE A 98 -17.65 -11.12 19.97
N VAL A 99 -18.92 -10.74 19.79
CA VAL A 99 -19.47 -9.57 20.48
C VAL A 99 -19.73 -10.01 21.92
N PRO A 100 -19.11 -9.37 22.94
CA PRO A 100 -19.43 -9.68 24.32
C PRO A 100 -20.92 -9.41 24.55
N THR A 101 -21.67 -10.45 24.92
CA THR A 101 -23.07 -10.26 25.33
C THR A 101 -23.03 -9.51 26.65
N LYS A 102 -23.49 -8.25 26.66
CA LYS A 102 -23.72 -7.52 27.90
C LYS A 102 -24.73 -8.33 28.72
N ILE A 103 -24.28 -8.88 29.85
CA ILE A 103 -25.16 -9.44 30.86
C ILE A 103 -25.73 -8.23 31.59
N SER A 104 -26.98 -7.85 31.27
CA SER A 104 -27.74 -6.93 32.09
C SER A 104 -28.16 -7.67 33.37
N ALA A 105 -27.75 -7.13 34.51
CA ALA A 105 -28.26 -7.47 35.83
C ALA A 105 -29.53 -6.66 36.14
#